data_AF-A0A6L9QM06-F1
#
_entry.id   AF-A0A6L9QM06-F1
#
_cell.length_a   1.000
_cell.length_b   1.000
_cell.length_c   1.000
_cell.angle_alpha   90.00
_cell.angle_beta   90.00
_cell.angle_gamma   90.00
#
_symmetry.space_group_name_H-M   'P 1'
#
loop_
_entity.id
_entity.type
_entity.pdbx_description
1 polymer ?
#
loop_
_entity_poly.entity_id
_entity_poly.type
_entity_poly.pdbx_seq_one_letter_code
_entity_poly.pdbx_strand_id
1 'polypeptide(L)'
;RLEPQEARTAAALAELPGIVAARRAELDEARLAAAGRSGAEAAVQDVRRRLDAAHRRDQVESLLAAAEEAQRAAIDAAQEARDRAQELRQTRLDGMAAVLAAELADGEPCRVCGSTEHPAPVASLAVVPTEDEIDRAQAAYERAQERREKQTGEVESRRSERDQLTEAAGDAPAGVLAAELAEAEQTLNAAMARAAEAERLEAVLHRHEQDLDQARDEHDRVSRLLTENRTQGRELAAEQARLAADLDKARGDDPTLEERIARLTREADALGEAVEASRASGRADEELSAARAKARQEAEEQGFGTPDEVLEAAMPDEDQGVLRDRIRQWDDQEAQVRALLKDPALIEAAAAPAPDLPALEAAVRAAEAAHTEAASAA
;
A
#
# COMPACT_ATOMS: atom_id res chain seq x y z
N ARG A 1 -14.89 4.64 -5.33
CA ARG A 1 -13.95 3.78 -4.57
C ARG A 1 -13.38 4.51 -3.34
N LEU A 2 -13.03 5.79 -3.43
CA LEU A 2 -12.49 6.57 -2.31
C LEU A 2 -13.52 6.90 -1.21
N GLU A 3 -14.78 7.22 -1.55
CA GLU A 3 -15.82 7.55 -0.54
C GLU A 3 -16.11 6.40 0.46
N PRO A 4 -16.28 5.13 0.04
CA PRO A 4 -16.38 4.03 1.00
C PRO A 4 -15.11 3.80 1.83
N GLN A 5 -13.93 4.23 1.35
CA GLN A 5 -12.67 4.11 2.06
C GLN A 5 -12.51 5.23 3.11
N GLU A 6 -12.92 6.45 2.77
CA GLU A 6 -13.04 7.58 3.70
C GLU A 6 -13.99 7.23 4.87
N ALA A 7 -15.16 6.67 4.56
CA ALA A 7 -16.12 6.26 5.59
C ALA A 7 -15.56 5.15 6.52
N ARG A 8 -14.84 4.16 5.97
CA ARG A 8 -14.20 3.10 6.77
C ARG A 8 -13.10 3.64 7.68
N THR A 9 -12.22 4.49 7.16
CA THR A 9 -11.14 5.10 7.96
C THR A 9 -11.70 6.04 9.02
N ALA A 10 -12.73 6.83 8.71
CA ALA A 10 -13.42 7.68 9.68
C ALA A 10 -14.07 6.88 10.80
N ALA A 11 -14.71 5.74 10.50
CA ALA A 11 -15.25 4.83 11.51
C ALA A 11 -14.15 4.26 12.42
N ALA A 12 -13.03 3.81 11.84
CA ALA A 12 -11.89 3.34 12.61
C ALA A 12 -11.32 4.43 13.55
N LEU A 13 -11.24 5.68 13.08
CA LEU A 13 -10.80 6.83 13.89
C LEU A 13 -11.78 7.21 15.01
N ALA A 14 -13.06 6.83 14.90
CA ALA A 14 -14.03 7.03 15.96
C ALA A 14 -13.91 5.96 17.07
N GLU A 15 -13.56 4.72 16.70
CA GLU A 15 -13.53 3.58 17.63
C GLU A 15 -12.16 3.36 18.30
N LEU A 16 -11.07 3.40 17.52
CA LEU A 16 -9.73 3.06 17.98
C LEU A 16 -9.22 3.90 19.16
N PRO A 17 -9.47 5.22 19.25
CA PRO A 17 -9.04 6.00 20.43
C PRO A 17 -9.65 5.49 21.74
N GLY A 18 -10.92 5.06 21.71
CA GLY A 18 -11.59 4.49 22.87
C GLY A 18 -10.98 3.14 23.28
N ILE A 19 -10.63 2.31 22.29
CA ILE A 19 -9.94 1.03 22.51
C ILE A 19 -8.55 1.26 23.12
N VAL A 20 -7.77 2.18 22.57
CA VAL A 20 -6.43 2.54 23.09
C VAL A 20 -6.53 3.03 24.54
N ALA A 21 -7.48 3.92 24.83
CA ALA A 21 -7.69 4.43 26.19
C ALA A 21 -8.07 3.31 27.17
N ALA A 22 -8.98 2.42 26.78
CA ALA A 22 -9.37 1.27 27.61
C ALA A 22 -8.20 0.32 27.87
N ARG A 23 -7.42 -0.03 26.83
CA ARG A 23 -6.25 -0.91 26.97
C ARG A 23 -5.14 -0.28 27.81
N ARG A 24 -4.97 1.04 27.72
CA ARG A 24 -4.02 1.77 28.58
C ARG A 24 -4.44 1.72 30.05
N ALA A 25 -5.73 1.91 30.34
CA ALA A 25 -6.25 1.78 31.71
C ALA A 25 -6.07 0.36 32.26
N GLU A 26 -6.39 -0.68 31.46
CA GLU A 26 -6.15 -2.08 31.84
C GLU A 26 -4.67 -2.37 32.10
N LEU A 27 -3.77 -1.83 31.27
CA LEU A 27 -2.32 -1.96 31.47
C LEU A 27 -1.85 -1.30 32.76
N ASP A 28 -2.35 -0.10 33.07
CA ASP A 28 -1.99 0.62 34.28
C ASP A 28 -2.45 -0.14 35.54
N GLU A 29 -3.67 -0.71 35.53
CA GLU A 29 -4.16 -1.59 36.59
C GLU A 29 -3.30 -2.86 36.74
N ALA A 30 -2.94 -3.50 35.62
CA ALA A 30 -2.09 -4.70 35.64
C ALA A 30 -0.67 -4.39 36.17
N ARG A 31 -0.09 -3.24 35.80
CA ARG A 31 1.21 -2.78 36.30
C ARG A 31 1.20 -2.47 37.79
N LEU A 32 0.14 -1.82 38.28
CA LEU A 32 -0.05 -1.60 39.72
C LEU A 32 -0.15 -2.92 40.49
N ALA A 33 -0.88 -3.90 39.96
CA ALA A 33 -0.97 -5.23 40.56
C ALA A 33 0.36 -6.01 40.50
N ALA A 34 1.16 -5.82 39.44
CA ALA A 34 2.47 -6.45 39.28
C ALA A 34 3.57 -5.82 40.15
N ALA A 35 3.40 -4.58 40.61
CA ALA A 35 4.40 -3.86 41.41
C ALA A 35 4.76 -4.60 42.73
N GLY A 36 3.87 -5.45 43.25
CA GLY A 36 4.10 -6.27 44.44
C GLY A 36 5.06 -7.45 44.24
N ARG A 37 5.51 -7.73 43.00
CA ARG A 37 6.33 -8.91 42.69
C ARG A 37 7.63 -8.97 43.50
N SER A 38 8.41 -7.89 43.54
CA SER A 38 9.68 -7.86 44.28
C SER A 38 9.48 -8.07 45.78
N GLY A 39 8.39 -7.53 46.34
CA GLY A 39 7.98 -7.76 47.72
C GLY A 39 7.62 -9.22 47.98
N ALA A 40 6.87 -9.85 47.07
CA ALA A 40 6.53 -11.27 47.17
C ALA A 40 7.75 -12.19 47.03
N GLU A 41 8.70 -11.88 46.14
CA GLU A 41 9.98 -12.60 46.01
C GLU A 41 10.80 -12.50 47.31
N ALA A 42 10.88 -11.31 47.90
CA ALA A 42 11.57 -11.11 49.18
C ALA A 42 10.90 -11.89 50.33
N ALA A 43 9.56 -11.91 50.38
CA ALA A 43 8.81 -12.66 51.38
C ALA A 43 9.06 -14.18 51.27
N VAL A 44 9.04 -14.75 50.07
CA VAL A 44 9.36 -16.16 49.84
C VAL A 44 10.78 -16.48 50.32
N GLN A 45 11.76 -15.64 49.97
CA GLN A 45 13.14 -15.84 50.41
C GLN A 45 13.28 -15.76 51.93
N ASP A 46 12.57 -14.84 52.57
CA ASP A 46 12.61 -14.67 54.01
C ASP A 46 12.01 -15.86 54.76
N VAL A 47 10.80 -16.27 54.41
CA VAL A 47 10.14 -17.42 55.04
C VAL A 47 10.93 -18.70 54.78
N ARG A 48 11.53 -18.87 53.60
CA ARG A 48 12.39 -20.02 53.30
C ARG A 48 13.64 -20.07 54.19
N ARG A 49 14.29 -18.94 54.45
CA ARG A 49 15.42 -18.87 55.40
C ARG A 49 14.99 -19.24 56.82
N ARG A 50 13.85 -18.70 57.28
CA ARG A 50 13.29 -19.00 58.60
C ARG A 50 12.93 -20.49 58.74
N LEU A 51 12.34 -21.09 57.70
CA LEU A 51 12.00 -22.51 57.68
C LEU A 51 13.22 -23.42 57.75
N ASP A 52 14.28 -23.11 56.97
CA ASP A 52 15.55 -23.86 57.03
C ASP A 52 16.18 -23.77 58.43
N ALA A 53 16.19 -22.57 59.03
CA ALA A 53 16.65 -22.37 60.39
C ALA A 53 15.82 -23.17 61.42
N ALA A 54 14.49 -23.22 61.26
CA ALA A 54 13.62 -23.98 62.13
C ALA A 54 13.87 -25.50 62.05
N HIS A 55 14.01 -26.06 60.83
CA HIS A 55 14.36 -27.47 60.67
C HIS A 55 15.72 -27.81 61.28
N ARG A 56 16.73 -26.95 61.08
CA ARG A 56 18.05 -27.12 61.71
C ARG A 56 17.98 -27.02 63.23
N ARG A 57 17.19 -26.08 63.77
CA ARG A 57 16.97 -25.94 65.22
C ARG A 57 16.42 -27.24 65.79
N ASP A 58 15.36 -27.78 65.19
CA ASP A 58 14.70 -29.01 65.64
C ASP A 58 15.69 -30.21 65.59
N GLN A 59 16.55 -30.26 64.57
CA GLN A 59 17.62 -31.26 64.49
C GLN A 59 18.68 -31.08 65.60
N VAL A 60 19.16 -29.85 65.82
CA VAL A 60 20.15 -29.53 66.85
C VAL A 60 19.60 -29.79 68.25
N GLU A 61 18.30 -29.55 68.48
CA GLU A 61 17.64 -29.84 69.75
C GLU A 61 17.64 -31.33 70.07
N SER A 62 17.37 -32.20 69.08
CA SER A 62 17.52 -33.65 69.23
C SER A 62 18.97 -34.06 69.53
N LEU A 63 19.93 -33.45 68.83
CA LEU A 63 21.35 -33.74 69.04
C LEU A 63 21.88 -33.21 70.37
N LEU A 64 21.34 -32.10 70.85
CA LEU A 64 21.64 -31.52 72.16
C LEU A 64 21.16 -32.44 73.27
N ALA A 65 19.93 -32.98 73.17
CA ALA A 65 19.42 -33.95 74.14
C ALA A 65 20.33 -35.19 74.26
N ALA A 66 20.86 -35.69 73.13
CA ALA A 66 21.81 -36.79 73.13
C ALA A 66 23.18 -36.40 73.74
N ALA A 67 23.67 -35.18 73.46
CA ALA A 67 24.91 -34.68 74.04
C ALA A 67 24.79 -34.44 75.56
N GLU A 68 23.65 -33.95 76.04
CA GLU A 68 23.38 -33.78 77.46
C GLU A 68 23.34 -35.13 78.20
N GLU A 69 22.79 -36.17 77.59
CA GLU A 69 22.84 -37.53 78.14
C GLU A 69 24.27 -38.09 78.19
N ALA A 70 25.04 -37.90 77.11
CA ALA A 70 26.45 -38.30 77.06
C ALA A 70 27.31 -37.52 78.08
N GLN A 71 27.00 -36.24 78.32
CA GLN A 71 27.63 -35.43 79.35
C GLN A 71 27.30 -35.95 80.75
N ARG A 72 26.02 -36.26 81.04
CA ARG A 72 25.62 -36.88 82.32
C ARG A 72 26.42 -38.15 82.59
N ALA A 73 26.45 -39.07 81.64
CA ALA A 73 27.21 -40.31 81.75
C ALA A 73 28.73 -40.08 81.92
N ALA A 74 29.30 -39.06 81.28
CA ALA A 74 30.71 -38.72 81.42
C ALA A 74 31.02 -38.08 82.79
N ILE A 75 30.10 -37.28 83.34
CA ILE A 75 30.21 -36.74 84.70
C ILE A 75 30.20 -37.88 85.72
N ASP A 76 29.24 -38.80 85.60
CA ASP A 76 29.11 -39.95 86.51
C ASP A 76 30.37 -40.83 86.47
N ALA A 77 30.85 -41.18 85.27
CA ALA A 77 32.08 -41.97 85.11
C ALA A 77 33.33 -41.26 85.67
N ALA A 78 33.41 -39.93 85.54
CA ALA A 78 34.51 -39.15 86.09
C ALA A 78 34.46 -39.07 87.63
N GLN A 79 33.25 -39.02 88.21
CA GLN A 79 33.04 -39.09 89.66
C GLN A 79 33.41 -40.47 90.20
N GLU A 80 32.94 -41.55 89.58
CA GLU A 80 33.28 -42.92 89.96
C GLU A 80 34.79 -43.18 89.88
N ALA A 81 35.44 -42.74 88.80
CA ALA A 81 36.89 -42.89 88.65
C ALA A 81 37.68 -42.07 89.68
N ARG A 82 37.19 -40.86 90.02
CA ARG A 82 37.77 -40.02 91.08
C ARG A 82 37.68 -40.70 92.44
N ASP A 83 36.49 -41.18 92.79
CA ASP A 83 36.22 -41.81 94.07
C ASP A 83 37.05 -43.09 94.21
N ARG A 84 37.16 -43.88 93.14
CA ARG A 84 38.01 -45.08 93.11
C ARG A 84 39.50 -44.75 93.28
N ALA A 85 40.02 -43.73 92.60
CA ALA A 85 41.41 -43.30 92.73
C ALA A 85 41.70 -42.78 94.15
N GLN A 86 40.76 -42.04 94.75
CA GLN A 86 40.86 -41.55 96.13
C GLN A 86 40.80 -42.68 97.15
N GLU A 87 39.88 -43.64 96.98
CA GLU A 87 39.76 -44.82 97.84
C GLU A 87 41.05 -45.66 97.83
N LEU A 88 41.62 -45.92 96.65
CA LEU A 88 42.89 -46.64 96.52
C LEU A 88 44.04 -45.90 97.19
N ARG A 89 44.14 -44.59 96.98
CA ARG A 89 45.18 -43.76 97.61
C ARG A 89 45.00 -43.71 99.13
N GLN A 90 43.78 -43.60 99.63
CA GLN A 90 43.49 -43.61 101.06
C GLN A 90 43.82 -44.98 101.69
N THR A 91 43.39 -46.07 101.06
CA THR A 91 43.68 -47.44 101.53
C THR A 91 45.19 -47.72 101.56
N ARG A 92 45.94 -47.21 100.58
CA ARG A 92 47.41 -47.27 100.56
C ARG A 92 48.04 -46.51 101.72
N LEU A 93 47.55 -45.30 102.01
CA LEU A 93 48.03 -44.48 103.14
C LEU A 93 47.73 -45.14 104.48
N ASP A 94 46.51 -45.65 104.66
CA ASP A 94 46.08 -46.36 105.87
C ASP A 94 46.89 -47.65 106.08
N GLY A 95 47.24 -48.34 104.99
CA GLY A 95 48.08 -49.54 105.00
C GLY A 95 49.61 -49.30 104.97
N MET A 96 50.06 -48.05 104.89
CA MET A 96 51.48 -47.71 104.64
C MET A 96 52.38 -48.19 105.78
N ALA A 97 51.91 -48.11 107.03
CA ALA A 97 52.67 -48.58 108.19
C ALA A 97 53.00 -50.08 108.09
N ALA A 98 52.08 -50.89 107.59
CA ALA A 98 52.29 -52.32 107.40
C ALA A 98 53.24 -52.63 106.22
N VAL A 99 53.18 -51.82 105.15
CA VAL A 99 54.09 -51.98 104.01
C VAL A 99 55.53 -51.67 104.42
N LEU A 100 55.73 -50.55 105.12
CA LEU A 100 57.05 -50.18 105.64
C LEU A 100 57.57 -51.20 106.66
N ALA A 101 56.69 -51.77 107.49
CA ALA A 101 57.05 -52.81 108.43
C ALA A 101 57.48 -54.12 107.75
N ALA A 102 56.91 -54.46 106.58
CA ALA A 102 57.28 -55.64 105.80
C ALA A 102 58.67 -55.53 105.16
N GLU A 103 59.23 -54.31 105.03
CA GLU A 103 60.57 -54.05 104.51
C GLU A 103 61.65 -54.02 105.61
N LEU A 104 61.28 -54.19 106.89
CA LEU A 104 62.24 -54.22 108.00
C LEU A 104 63.09 -55.50 107.96
N ALA A 105 64.40 -55.33 108.03
CA ALA A 105 65.37 -56.41 108.16
C ALA A 105 66.05 -56.36 109.54
N ASP A 106 66.27 -57.52 110.15
CA ASP A 106 66.90 -57.62 111.48
C ASP A 106 68.29 -56.98 111.47
N GLY A 107 68.51 -56.01 112.36
CA GLY A 107 69.78 -55.32 112.55
C GLY A 107 70.03 -54.11 111.64
N GLU A 108 69.13 -53.81 110.69
CA GLU A 108 69.21 -52.59 109.88
C GLU A 108 68.40 -51.43 110.49
N PRO A 109 68.89 -50.18 110.45
CA PRO A 109 68.16 -49.04 110.97
C PRO A 109 66.92 -48.75 110.13
N CYS A 110 65.75 -48.70 110.77
CA CYS A 110 64.48 -48.36 110.15
C CYS A 110 64.54 -46.98 109.47
N ARG A 111 64.06 -46.88 108.23
CA ARG A 111 64.11 -45.65 107.42
C ARG A 111 63.24 -44.51 107.94
N VAL A 112 62.29 -44.80 108.84
CA VAL A 112 61.37 -43.79 109.40
C VAL A 112 61.89 -43.21 110.72
N CYS A 113 62.36 -44.06 111.65
CA CYS A 113 62.74 -43.63 113.00
C CYS A 113 64.20 -43.92 113.38
N GLY A 114 64.94 -44.70 112.59
CA GLY A 114 66.35 -45.05 112.83
C GLY A 114 66.62 -46.18 113.83
N SER A 115 65.59 -46.82 114.40
CA SER A 115 65.74 -47.98 115.32
C SER A 115 66.14 -49.26 114.58
N THR A 116 66.94 -50.11 115.22
CA THR A 116 67.27 -51.47 114.74
C THR A 116 66.38 -52.56 115.35
N GLU A 117 65.46 -52.20 116.25
CA GLU A 117 64.54 -53.13 116.94
C GLU A 117 63.08 -52.71 116.77
N HIS A 118 62.23 -53.66 116.35
CA HIS A 118 60.77 -53.52 116.22
C HIS A 118 60.05 -54.78 116.73
N PRO A 119 59.79 -54.91 118.05
CA PRO A 119 59.32 -56.16 118.66
C PRO A 119 57.85 -56.54 118.32
N ALA A 120 57.07 -55.62 117.76
CA ALA A 120 55.72 -55.87 117.26
C ALA A 120 55.46 -55.07 115.98
N PRO A 121 56.01 -55.49 114.83
CA PRO A 121 55.77 -54.81 113.56
C PRO A 121 54.28 -54.84 113.22
N VAL A 122 53.77 -53.75 112.66
CA VAL A 122 52.37 -53.66 112.22
C VAL A 122 52.18 -54.61 111.04
N ALA A 123 51.24 -55.56 111.16
CA ALA A 123 50.81 -56.39 110.04
C ALA A 123 49.46 -55.88 109.52
N SER A 124 49.32 -55.75 108.20
CA SER A 124 48.01 -55.44 107.60
C SER A 124 47.15 -56.70 107.54
N LEU A 125 45.87 -56.57 107.91
CA LEU A 125 44.86 -57.62 107.72
C LEU A 125 44.17 -57.51 106.34
N ALA A 126 44.37 -56.41 105.61
CA ALA A 126 43.81 -56.17 104.28
C ALA A 126 44.91 -56.10 103.22
N VAL A 127 44.57 -56.44 101.98
CA VAL A 127 45.47 -56.27 100.83
C VAL A 127 45.68 -54.78 100.59
N VAL A 128 46.91 -54.30 100.75
CA VAL A 128 47.27 -52.91 100.48
C VAL A 128 47.48 -52.75 98.96
N PRO A 129 46.82 -51.77 98.30
CA PRO A 129 46.99 -51.55 96.87
C PRO A 129 48.44 -51.28 96.46
N THR A 130 48.82 -51.66 95.24
CA THR A 130 50.14 -51.34 94.68
C THR A 130 50.19 -49.92 94.09
N GLU A 131 51.40 -49.39 93.87
CA GLU A 131 51.57 -48.11 93.15
C GLU A 131 50.99 -48.20 91.72
N ASP A 132 51.24 -49.30 91.00
CA ASP A 132 50.67 -49.55 89.67
C ASP A 132 49.12 -49.57 89.65
N GLU A 133 48.47 -50.00 90.74
CA GLU A 133 47.00 -49.94 90.86
C GLU A 133 46.50 -48.51 91.03
N ILE A 134 47.20 -47.70 91.83
CA ILE A 134 46.88 -46.28 92.01
C ILE A 134 47.11 -45.51 90.72
N ASP A 135 48.24 -45.74 90.03
CA ASP A 135 48.57 -45.05 88.79
C ASP A 135 47.58 -45.41 87.66
N ARG A 136 47.15 -46.67 87.57
CA ARG A 136 46.09 -47.08 86.63
C ARG A 136 44.75 -46.40 86.94
N ALA A 137 44.39 -46.27 88.22
CA ALA A 137 43.16 -45.58 88.63
C ALA A 137 43.24 -44.07 88.38
N GLN A 138 44.40 -43.45 88.64
CA GLN A 138 44.66 -42.05 88.36
C GLN A 138 44.57 -41.77 86.84
N ALA A 139 45.20 -42.60 86.01
CA ALA A 139 45.10 -42.48 84.56
C ALA A 139 43.67 -42.72 84.05
N ALA A 140 42.88 -43.58 84.70
CA ALA A 140 41.47 -43.77 84.38
C ALA A 140 40.63 -42.53 84.72
N TYR A 141 40.90 -41.89 85.86
CA TYR A 141 40.30 -40.61 86.23
C TYR A 141 40.64 -39.49 85.24
N GLU A 142 41.90 -39.37 84.83
CA GLU A 142 42.33 -38.37 83.84
C GLU A 142 41.61 -38.56 82.50
N ARG A 143 41.54 -39.79 81.98
CA ARG A 143 40.76 -40.10 80.76
C ARG A 143 39.28 -39.77 80.92
N ALA A 144 38.71 -40.03 82.09
CA ALA A 144 37.30 -39.72 82.36
C ALA A 144 37.06 -38.19 82.45
N GLN A 145 38.00 -37.43 83.01
CA GLN A 145 37.98 -35.95 83.02
C GLN A 145 38.07 -35.38 81.60
N GLU A 146 39.01 -35.83 80.78
CA GLU A 146 39.13 -35.39 79.38
C GLU A 146 37.82 -35.66 78.61
N ARG A 147 37.22 -36.84 78.83
CA ARG A 147 35.93 -37.17 78.22
C ARG A 147 34.81 -36.25 78.71
N ARG A 148 34.75 -35.95 80.02
CA ARG A 148 33.78 -35.01 80.60
C ARG A 148 33.94 -33.59 80.02
N GLU A 149 35.17 -33.10 79.91
CA GLU A 149 35.47 -31.79 79.32
C GLU A 149 35.03 -31.74 77.86
N LYS A 150 35.35 -32.78 77.08
CA LYS A 150 34.91 -32.90 75.68
C LYS A 150 33.39 -32.86 75.56
N GLN A 151 32.68 -33.67 76.34
CA GLN A 151 31.21 -33.70 76.30
C GLN A 151 30.59 -32.37 76.76
N THR A 152 31.22 -31.67 77.70
CA THR A 152 30.79 -30.34 78.13
C THR A 152 30.93 -29.32 76.99
N GLY A 153 32.07 -29.31 76.29
CA GLY A 153 32.26 -28.45 75.12
C GLY A 153 31.29 -28.77 73.98
N GLU A 154 30.95 -30.04 73.77
CA GLU A 154 29.92 -30.45 72.78
C GLU A 154 28.53 -29.90 73.13
N VAL A 155 28.11 -29.97 74.41
CA VAL A 155 26.84 -29.40 74.87
C VAL A 155 26.82 -27.88 74.71
N GLU A 156 27.88 -27.17 75.11
CA GLU A 156 27.97 -25.71 74.97
C GLU A 156 27.91 -25.26 73.51
N SER A 157 28.64 -25.94 72.63
CA SER A 157 28.62 -25.67 71.18
C SER A 157 27.22 -25.86 70.60
N ARG A 158 26.51 -26.92 70.98
CA ARG A 158 25.16 -27.21 70.48
C ARG A 158 24.10 -26.27 71.05
N ARG A 159 24.24 -25.85 72.31
CA ARG A 159 23.38 -24.80 72.89
C ARG A 159 23.55 -23.49 72.12
N SER A 160 24.78 -23.08 71.86
CA SER A 160 25.04 -21.86 71.08
C SER A 160 24.47 -21.95 69.66
N GLU A 161 24.62 -23.09 68.97
CA GLU A 161 24.01 -23.30 67.65
C GLU A 161 22.47 -23.25 67.72
N ARG A 162 21.86 -23.90 68.72
CA ARG A 162 20.41 -23.88 68.94
C ARG A 162 19.91 -22.45 69.13
N ASP A 163 20.58 -21.66 69.95
CA ASP A 163 20.19 -20.28 70.26
C ASP A 163 20.25 -19.40 68.99
N GLN A 164 21.31 -19.50 68.19
CA GLN A 164 21.43 -18.78 66.91
C GLN A 164 20.34 -19.17 65.91
N LEU A 165 20.05 -20.47 65.80
CA LEU A 165 19.01 -20.97 64.89
C LEU A 165 17.60 -20.58 65.38
N THR A 166 17.39 -20.48 66.68
CA THR A 166 16.13 -20.01 67.26
C THR A 166 15.92 -18.52 66.96
N GLU A 167 16.96 -17.70 67.09
CA GLU A 167 16.91 -16.29 66.69
C GLU A 167 16.62 -16.13 65.19
N ALA A 168 17.25 -16.93 64.34
CA ALA A 168 17.07 -16.88 62.89
C ALA A 168 15.69 -17.40 62.41
N ALA A 169 15.14 -18.43 63.06
CA ALA A 169 13.82 -18.98 62.74
C ALA A 169 12.68 -18.11 63.28
N GLY A 170 12.92 -17.46 64.43
CA GLY A 170 11.89 -16.90 65.29
C GLY A 170 11.13 -17.98 66.07
N ASP A 171 10.07 -17.58 66.77
CA ASP A 171 9.29 -18.45 67.67
C ASP A 171 8.35 -19.42 66.94
N ALA A 172 8.23 -19.31 65.61
CA ALA A 172 7.29 -20.11 64.84
C ALA A 172 7.78 -21.58 64.70
N PRO A 173 6.88 -22.56 64.86
CA PRO A 173 7.17 -23.96 64.52
C PRO A 173 7.40 -24.14 63.00
N ALA A 174 8.22 -25.13 62.62
CA ALA A 174 8.51 -25.40 61.22
C ALA A 174 7.25 -25.67 60.38
N GLY A 175 6.23 -26.33 60.93
CA GLY A 175 4.95 -26.57 60.26
C GLY A 175 4.17 -25.28 59.92
N VAL A 176 4.27 -24.25 60.77
CA VAL A 176 3.65 -22.94 60.52
C VAL A 176 4.43 -22.20 59.42
N LEU A 177 5.76 -22.18 59.51
CA LEU A 177 6.63 -21.58 58.49
C LEU A 177 6.48 -22.26 57.12
N ALA A 178 6.22 -23.56 57.07
CA ALA A 178 5.93 -24.28 55.84
C ALA A 178 4.60 -23.84 55.22
N ALA A 179 3.57 -23.57 56.03
CA ALA A 179 2.31 -23.02 55.56
C ALA A 179 2.47 -21.56 55.09
N GLU A 180 3.21 -20.73 55.84
CA GLU A 180 3.57 -19.36 55.44
C GLU A 180 4.32 -19.35 54.10
N LEU A 181 5.26 -20.30 53.89
CA LEU A 181 6.01 -20.41 52.64
C LEU A 181 5.09 -20.73 51.47
N ALA A 182 4.16 -21.67 51.65
CA ALA A 182 3.19 -22.02 50.62
C ALA A 182 2.28 -20.82 50.25
N GLU A 183 1.85 -20.03 51.23
CA GLU A 183 1.07 -18.81 51.01
C GLU A 183 1.88 -17.71 50.30
N ALA A 184 3.14 -17.51 50.71
CA ALA A 184 4.06 -16.57 50.07
C ALA A 184 4.34 -16.98 48.61
N GLU A 185 4.52 -18.27 48.34
CA GLU A 185 4.71 -18.80 46.98
C GLU A 185 3.46 -18.64 46.11
N GLN A 186 2.26 -18.83 46.67
CA GLN A 186 1.00 -18.53 45.97
C GLN A 186 0.90 -17.04 45.62
N THR A 187 1.27 -16.16 46.56
CA THR A 187 1.28 -14.70 46.36
C THR A 187 2.27 -14.31 45.26
N LEU A 188 3.48 -14.90 45.27
CA LEU A 188 4.48 -14.68 44.23
C LEU A 188 3.98 -15.14 42.85
N ASN A 189 3.39 -16.33 42.77
CA ASN A 189 2.84 -16.85 41.52
C ASN A 189 1.73 -15.94 40.98
N ALA A 190 0.85 -15.43 41.85
CA ALA A 190 -0.17 -14.46 41.47
C ALA A 190 0.45 -13.15 40.94
N ALA A 191 1.47 -12.62 41.62
CA ALA A 191 2.18 -11.41 41.18
C ALA A 191 2.90 -11.62 39.83
N MET A 192 3.51 -12.78 39.61
CA MET A 192 4.12 -13.15 38.32
C MET A 192 3.09 -13.25 37.20
N ALA A 193 1.92 -13.84 37.45
CA ALA A 193 0.84 -13.90 36.48
C ALA A 193 0.33 -12.49 36.10
N ARG A 194 0.23 -11.57 37.07
CA ARG A 194 -0.11 -10.17 36.81
C ARG A 194 0.96 -9.44 35.99
N ALA A 195 2.24 -9.71 36.25
CA ALA A 195 3.33 -9.15 35.45
C ALA A 195 3.28 -9.63 33.99
N ALA A 196 3.05 -10.93 33.76
CA ALA A 196 2.90 -11.48 32.41
C ALA A 196 1.68 -10.91 31.68
N GLU A 197 0.58 -10.68 32.41
CA GLU A 197 -0.61 -10.02 31.86
C GLU A 197 -0.32 -8.56 31.46
N ALA A 198 0.44 -7.83 32.27
CA ALA A 198 0.86 -6.47 31.93
C ALA A 198 1.70 -6.44 30.64
N GLU A 199 2.66 -7.36 30.49
CA GLU A 199 3.46 -7.50 29.25
C GLU A 199 2.57 -7.80 28.02
N ARG A 200 1.59 -8.68 28.18
CA ARG A 200 0.62 -9.01 27.12
C ARG A 200 -0.24 -7.79 26.73
N LEU A 201 -0.75 -7.06 27.72
CA LEU A 201 -1.55 -5.85 27.50
C LEU A 201 -0.73 -4.74 26.86
N GLU A 202 0.56 -4.60 27.21
CA GLU A 202 1.46 -3.65 26.57
C GLU A 202 1.66 -3.95 25.08
N ALA A 203 1.87 -5.21 24.71
CA ALA A 203 1.94 -5.61 23.30
C ALA A 203 0.64 -5.34 22.54
N VAL A 204 -0.52 -5.60 23.17
CA VAL A 204 -1.84 -5.33 22.57
C VAL A 204 -2.09 -3.82 22.43
N LEU A 205 -1.75 -3.02 23.44
CA LEU A 205 -1.86 -1.56 23.40
C LEU A 205 -0.99 -1.00 22.26
N HIS A 206 0.26 -1.44 22.16
CA HIS A 206 1.17 -0.99 21.11
C HIS A 206 0.62 -1.28 19.71
N ARG A 207 0.02 -2.47 19.50
CA ARG A 207 -0.63 -2.80 18.24
C ARG A 207 -1.80 -1.87 17.93
N HIS A 208 -2.67 -1.59 18.91
CA HIS A 208 -3.80 -0.68 18.70
C HIS A 208 -3.37 0.77 18.46
N GLU A 209 -2.27 1.22 19.07
CA GLU A 209 -1.67 2.53 18.79
C GLU A 209 -1.16 2.59 17.33
N GLN A 210 -0.49 1.54 16.85
CA GLN A 210 -0.08 1.42 15.44
C GLN A 210 -1.28 1.41 14.49
N ASP A 211 -2.33 0.65 14.80
CA ASP A 211 -3.57 0.61 14.01
C ASP A 211 -4.23 2.00 13.95
N LEU A 212 -4.21 2.75 15.05
CA LEU A 212 -4.74 4.12 15.12
C LEU A 212 -3.94 5.08 14.25
N ASP A 213 -2.61 5.04 14.33
CA ASP A 213 -1.75 5.90 13.52
C ASP A 213 -1.87 5.56 12.02
N GLN A 214 -1.93 4.28 11.67
CA GLN A 214 -2.20 3.84 10.29
C GLN A 214 -3.57 4.32 9.79
N ALA A 215 -4.61 4.25 10.64
CA ALA A 215 -5.93 4.76 10.28
C ALA A 215 -5.94 6.28 10.06
N ARG A 216 -5.15 7.04 10.82
CA ARG A 216 -4.98 8.49 10.65
C ARG A 216 -4.32 8.81 9.31
N ASP A 217 -3.18 8.18 9.04
CA ASP A 217 -2.42 8.40 7.80
C ASP A 217 -3.26 8.06 6.56
N GLU A 218 -3.98 6.95 6.62
CA GLU A 218 -4.82 6.51 5.51
C GLU A 218 -6.06 7.41 5.34
N HIS A 219 -6.68 7.87 6.44
CA HIS A 219 -7.76 8.85 6.38
C HIS A 219 -7.29 10.15 5.71
N ASP A 220 -6.18 10.72 6.17
CA ASP A 220 -5.64 11.97 5.64
C ASP A 220 -5.24 11.84 4.16
N ARG A 221 -4.71 10.68 3.76
CA ARG A 221 -4.42 10.39 2.36
C ARG A 221 -5.69 10.33 1.51
N VAL A 222 -6.71 9.58 1.95
CA VAL A 222 -7.94 9.40 1.19
C VAL A 222 -8.72 10.71 1.09
N SER A 223 -8.82 11.47 2.19
CA SER A 223 -9.50 12.78 2.23
C SER A 223 -8.84 13.80 1.28
N ARG A 224 -7.50 13.79 1.18
CA ARG A 224 -6.76 14.62 0.20
C ARG A 224 -7.07 14.23 -1.24
N LEU A 225 -6.97 12.94 -1.58
CA LEU A 225 -7.27 12.44 -2.93
C LEU A 225 -8.71 12.74 -3.35
N LEU A 226 -9.64 12.61 -2.42
CA LEU A 226 -11.06 12.83 -2.64
C LEU A 226 -11.38 14.31 -2.84
N THR A 227 -10.71 15.20 -2.12
CA THR A 227 -10.76 16.65 -2.35
C THR A 227 -10.21 17.02 -3.73
N GLU A 228 -9.05 16.45 -4.11
CA GLU A 228 -8.43 16.67 -5.42
C GLU A 228 -9.33 16.21 -6.57
N ASN A 229 -9.88 14.99 -6.48
CA ASN A 229 -10.80 14.43 -7.49
C ASN A 229 -12.08 15.27 -7.63
N ARG A 230 -12.62 15.77 -6.50
CA ARG A 230 -13.80 16.66 -6.52
C ARG A 230 -13.50 17.98 -7.21
N THR A 231 -12.32 18.56 -6.98
CA THR A 231 -11.90 19.81 -7.66
C THR A 231 -11.73 19.58 -9.16
N GLN A 232 -10.97 18.56 -9.56
CA GLN A 232 -10.78 18.19 -10.98
C GLN A 232 -12.12 17.92 -11.68
N GLY A 233 -13.03 17.19 -11.03
CA GLY A 233 -14.37 16.93 -11.57
C GLY A 233 -15.18 18.21 -11.81
N ARG A 234 -15.09 19.22 -10.92
CA ARG A 234 -15.73 20.52 -11.11
C ARG A 234 -15.10 21.32 -12.24
N GLU A 235 -13.77 21.31 -12.35
CA GLU A 235 -13.04 22.00 -13.42
C GLU A 235 -13.38 21.42 -14.80
N LEU A 236 -13.36 20.09 -14.93
CA LEU A 236 -13.75 19.41 -16.17
C LEU A 236 -15.22 19.67 -16.53
N ALA A 237 -16.13 19.67 -15.55
CA ALA A 237 -17.53 19.99 -15.78
C ALA A 237 -17.72 21.45 -16.24
N ALA A 238 -16.98 22.40 -15.66
CA ALA A 238 -17.00 23.79 -16.07
C ALA A 238 -16.42 23.99 -17.47
N GLU A 239 -15.33 23.29 -17.81
CA GLU A 239 -14.75 23.31 -19.14
C GLU A 239 -15.68 22.67 -20.19
N GLN A 240 -16.30 21.54 -19.87
CA GLN A 240 -17.31 20.92 -20.72
C GLN A 240 -18.48 21.88 -21.00
N ALA A 241 -19.00 22.54 -19.96
CA ALA A 241 -20.08 23.51 -20.11
C ALA A 241 -19.66 24.72 -20.97
N ARG A 242 -18.44 25.23 -20.79
CA ARG A 242 -17.87 26.30 -21.62
C ARG A 242 -17.77 25.89 -23.09
N LEU A 243 -17.18 24.72 -23.36
CA LEU A 243 -17.03 24.21 -24.72
C LEU A 243 -18.38 23.93 -25.38
N ALA A 244 -19.35 23.39 -24.64
CA ALA A 244 -20.71 23.20 -25.15
C ALA A 244 -21.36 24.55 -25.53
N ALA A 245 -21.24 25.57 -24.67
CA ALA A 245 -21.74 26.91 -24.96
C ALA A 245 -21.04 27.56 -26.17
N ASP A 246 -19.72 27.39 -26.30
CA ASP A 246 -18.95 27.88 -27.44
C ASP A 246 -19.38 27.19 -28.74
N LEU A 247 -19.61 25.87 -28.71
CA LEU A 247 -20.13 25.09 -29.84
C LEU A 247 -21.55 25.51 -30.23
N ASP A 248 -22.46 25.70 -29.26
CA ASP A 248 -23.81 26.18 -29.52
C ASP A 248 -23.79 27.60 -30.14
N LYS A 249 -22.95 28.50 -29.62
CA LYS A 249 -22.76 29.84 -30.21
C LYS A 249 -22.20 29.78 -31.63
N ALA A 250 -21.20 28.94 -31.86
CA ALA A 250 -20.56 28.77 -33.16
C ALA A 250 -21.50 28.12 -34.18
N ARG A 251 -22.44 27.28 -33.73
CA ARG A 251 -23.44 26.62 -34.56
C ARG A 251 -24.67 27.48 -34.85
N GLY A 252 -25.06 28.38 -33.95
CA GLY A 252 -26.26 29.20 -34.13
C GLY A 252 -27.53 28.33 -34.19
N ASP A 253 -28.44 28.64 -35.12
CA ASP A 253 -29.70 27.91 -35.26
C ASP A 253 -29.58 26.61 -36.07
N ASP A 254 -28.42 26.35 -36.68
CA ASP A 254 -28.19 25.17 -37.49
C ASP A 254 -28.05 23.90 -36.61
N PRO A 255 -28.44 22.70 -37.07
CA PRO A 255 -28.33 21.46 -36.27
C PRO A 255 -26.90 21.02 -35.94
N THR A 256 -25.92 21.28 -36.82
CA THR A 256 -24.48 21.00 -36.61
C THR A 256 -23.60 22.13 -37.16
N LEU A 257 -22.32 22.17 -36.74
CA LEU A 257 -21.36 23.13 -37.32
C LEU A 257 -21.15 22.87 -38.81
N GLU A 258 -21.12 21.61 -39.20
CA GLU A 258 -20.99 21.14 -40.57
C GLU A 258 -22.17 21.64 -41.42
N GLU A 259 -23.39 21.59 -40.90
CA GLU A 259 -24.58 22.12 -41.58
C GLU A 259 -24.55 23.64 -41.72
N ARG A 260 -24.12 24.38 -40.69
CA ARG A 260 -23.93 25.84 -40.78
C ARG A 260 -22.90 26.20 -41.83
N ILE A 261 -21.75 25.53 -41.84
CA ILE A 261 -20.70 25.74 -42.83
C ILE A 261 -21.26 25.49 -44.23
N ALA A 262 -21.92 24.35 -44.45
CA ALA A 262 -22.50 24.02 -45.74
C ALA A 262 -23.56 25.04 -46.20
N ARG A 263 -24.41 25.55 -45.29
CA ARG A 263 -25.40 26.60 -45.60
C ARG A 263 -24.73 27.91 -45.97
N LEU A 264 -23.80 28.40 -45.15
CA LEU A 264 -23.09 29.66 -45.40
C LEU A 264 -22.24 29.59 -46.69
N THR A 265 -21.63 28.44 -47.00
CA THR A 265 -20.92 28.23 -48.26
C THR A 265 -21.88 28.32 -49.45
N ARG A 266 -23.03 27.63 -49.42
CA ARG A 266 -24.04 27.74 -50.49
C ARG A 266 -24.56 29.16 -50.67
N GLU A 267 -24.77 29.89 -49.56
CA GLU A 267 -25.22 31.27 -49.60
C GLU A 267 -24.15 32.20 -50.20
N ALA A 268 -22.87 32.01 -49.83
CA ALA A 268 -21.75 32.74 -50.40
C ALA A 268 -21.58 32.46 -51.91
N ASP A 269 -21.68 31.19 -52.31
CA ASP A 269 -21.60 30.77 -53.72
C ASP A 269 -22.73 31.41 -54.55
N ALA A 270 -23.98 31.36 -54.05
CA ALA A 270 -25.13 31.97 -54.72
C ALA A 270 -25.02 33.50 -54.83
N LEU A 271 -24.51 34.18 -53.80
CA LEU A 271 -24.22 35.62 -53.86
C LEU A 271 -23.11 35.92 -54.88
N GLY A 272 -22.08 35.08 -54.95
CA GLY A 272 -21.02 35.15 -55.97
C GLY A 272 -21.58 35.03 -57.38
N GLU A 273 -22.42 34.03 -57.63
CA GLU A 273 -23.11 33.83 -58.91
C GLU A 273 -24.01 35.01 -59.26
N ALA A 274 -24.75 35.57 -58.29
CA ALA A 274 -25.62 36.73 -58.51
C ALA A 274 -24.81 37.99 -58.89
N VAL A 275 -23.65 38.20 -58.27
CA VAL A 275 -22.73 39.30 -58.63
C VAL A 275 -22.21 39.12 -60.05
N GLU A 276 -21.79 37.92 -60.43
CA GLU A 276 -21.32 37.64 -61.80
C GLU A 276 -22.42 37.77 -62.84
N ALA A 277 -23.65 37.31 -62.54
CA ALA A 277 -24.81 37.48 -63.41
C ALA A 277 -25.17 38.97 -63.58
N SER A 278 -25.13 39.76 -62.51
CA SER A 278 -25.35 41.21 -62.57
C SER A 278 -24.29 41.91 -63.43
N ARG A 279 -23.00 41.56 -63.26
CA ARG A 279 -21.92 42.05 -64.11
C ARG A 279 -22.11 41.65 -65.58
N ALA A 280 -22.53 40.42 -65.84
CA ALA A 280 -22.81 39.94 -67.20
C ALA A 280 -24.00 40.68 -67.84
N SER A 281 -25.07 40.92 -67.08
CA SER A 281 -26.20 41.72 -67.53
C SER A 281 -25.80 43.16 -67.85
N GLY A 282 -24.97 43.79 -67.01
CA GLY A 282 -24.45 45.13 -67.25
C GLY A 282 -23.62 45.20 -68.54
N ARG A 283 -22.70 44.24 -68.74
CA ARG A 283 -21.94 44.14 -70.00
C ARG A 283 -22.86 43.92 -71.21
N ALA A 284 -23.86 43.05 -71.10
CA ALA A 284 -24.80 42.79 -72.19
C ALA A 284 -25.66 44.01 -72.54
N ASP A 285 -26.05 44.82 -71.56
CA ASP A 285 -26.79 46.08 -71.78
C ASP A 285 -25.90 47.14 -72.47
N GLU A 286 -24.63 47.27 -72.04
CA GLU A 286 -23.64 48.12 -72.70
C GLU A 286 -23.40 47.68 -74.15
N GLU A 287 -23.22 46.37 -74.39
CA GLU A 287 -23.06 45.79 -75.72
C GLU A 287 -24.30 46.02 -76.62
N LEU A 288 -25.51 45.83 -76.08
CA LEU A 288 -26.76 46.08 -76.81
C LEU A 288 -26.93 47.57 -77.16
N SER A 289 -26.63 48.45 -76.20
CA SER A 289 -26.68 49.90 -76.42
C SER A 289 -25.70 50.33 -77.50
N ALA A 290 -24.45 49.83 -77.43
CA ALA A 290 -23.44 50.07 -78.45
C ALA A 290 -23.84 49.52 -79.82
N ALA A 291 -24.38 48.30 -79.89
CA ALA A 291 -24.84 47.68 -81.13
C ALA A 291 -26.02 48.44 -81.75
N ARG A 292 -26.99 48.90 -80.94
CA ARG A 292 -28.12 49.74 -81.41
C ARG A 292 -27.66 51.10 -81.90
N ALA A 293 -26.72 51.74 -81.18
CA ALA A 293 -26.14 53.01 -81.60
C ALA A 293 -25.40 52.87 -82.95
N LYS A 294 -24.59 51.81 -83.08
CA LYS A 294 -23.90 51.47 -84.33
C LYS A 294 -24.86 51.18 -85.47
N ALA A 295 -25.88 50.34 -85.26
CA ALA A 295 -26.88 50.03 -86.28
C ALA A 295 -27.63 51.27 -86.75
N ARG A 296 -27.98 52.18 -85.82
CA ARG A 296 -28.60 53.48 -86.17
C ARG A 296 -27.67 54.35 -87.01
N GLN A 297 -26.41 54.47 -86.58
CA GLN A 297 -25.40 55.22 -87.33
C GLN A 297 -25.24 54.66 -88.76
N GLU A 298 -25.08 53.34 -88.90
CA GLU A 298 -24.93 52.69 -90.21
C GLU A 298 -26.19 52.84 -91.08
N ALA A 299 -27.40 52.75 -90.50
CA ALA A 299 -28.65 52.99 -91.21
C ALA A 299 -28.74 54.44 -91.74
N GLU A 300 -28.41 55.42 -90.91
CA GLU A 300 -28.35 56.84 -91.28
C GLU A 300 -27.33 57.09 -92.40
N GLU A 301 -26.15 56.46 -92.35
CA GLU A 301 -25.11 56.54 -93.40
C GLU A 301 -25.60 55.99 -94.75
N GLN A 302 -26.50 54.98 -94.74
CA GLN A 302 -27.11 54.40 -95.94
C GLN A 302 -28.39 55.13 -96.39
N GLY A 303 -28.79 56.20 -95.70
CA GLY A 303 -29.93 57.05 -96.06
C GLY A 303 -31.29 56.59 -95.49
N PHE A 304 -31.29 55.68 -94.51
CA PHE A 304 -32.50 55.25 -93.79
C PHE A 304 -32.65 56.05 -92.49
N GLY A 305 -33.89 56.32 -92.08
CA GLY A 305 -34.18 57.05 -90.84
C GLY A 305 -34.05 56.18 -89.59
N THR A 306 -34.23 54.86 -89.71
CA THR A 306 -34.09 53.90 -88.60
C THR A 306 -33.56 52.55 -89.09
N PRO A 307 -32.94 51.73 -88.21
CA PRO A 307 -32.57 50.35 -88.56
C PRO A 307 -33.75 49.46 -88.98
N ASP A 308 -34.96 49.70 -88.46
CA ASP A 308 -36.14 48.92 -88.83
C ASP A 308 -36.56 49.17 -90.29
N GLU A 309 -36.37 50.39 -90.80
CA GLU A 309 -36.57 50.70 -92.23
C GLU A 309 -35.60 49.93 -93.13
N VAL A 310 -34.39 49.61 -92.65
CA VAL A 310 -33.44 48.77 -93.40
C VAL A 310 -33.98 47.33 -93.51
N LEU A 311 -34.56 46.80 -92.44
CA LEU A 311 -35.16 45.46 -92.44
C LEU A 311 -36.43 45.39 -93.28
N GLU A 312 -37.26 46.44 -93.28
CA GLU A 312 -38.45 46.51 -94.15
C GLU A 312 -38.08 46.67 -95.63
N ALA A 313 -37.02 47.42 -95.93
CA ALA A 313 -36.48 47.54 -97.27
C ALA A 313 -35.72 46.29 -97.72
N ALA A 314 -35.36 45.39 -96.80
CA ALA A 314 -34.68 44.15 -97.12
C ALA A 314 -35.62 43.22 -97.88
N MET A 315 -35.41 43.14 -99.20
CA MET A 315 -36.13 42.20 -100.05
C MET A 315 -35.80 40.76 -99.63
N PRO A 316 -36.81 39.90 -99.39
CA PRO A 316 -36.59 38.50 -99.06
C PRO A 316 -35.72 37.79 -100.09
N ASP A 317 -34.87 36.87 -99.64
CA ASP A 317 -33.90 36.21 -100.50
C ASP A 317 -34.57 35.38 -101.62
N GLU A 318 -35.79 34.89 -101.37
CA GLU A 318 -36.64 34.23 -102.36
C GLU A 318 -37.05 35.19 -103.50
N ASP A 319 -37.50 36.40 -103.16
CA ASP A 319 -37.90 37.42 -104.15
C ASP A 319 -36.68 37.95 -104.91
N GLN A 320 -35.53 38.12 -104.23
CA GLN A 320 -34.27 38.44 -104.88
C GLN A 320 -33.83 37.33 -105.85
N GLY A 321 -34.06 36.07 -105.49
CA GLY A 321 -33.80 34.91 -106.33
C GLY A 321 -34.61 34.95 -107.63
N VAL A 322 -35.92 35.23 -107.52
CA VAL A 322 -36.81 35.38 -108.69
C VAL A 322 -36.33 36.49 -109.62
N LEU A 323 -35.93 37.65 -109.07
CA LEU A 323 -35.39 38.74 -109.89
C LEU A 323 -34.05 38.37 -110.53
N ARG A 324 -33.15 37.69 -109.80
CA ARG A 324 -31.88 37.16 -110.33
C ARG A 324 -32.11 36.20 -111.49
N ASP A 325 -33.06 35.29 -111.35
CA ASP A 325 -33.42 34.32 -112.39
C ASP A 325 -34.04 35.01 -113.61
N ARG A 326 -34.86 36.04 -113.39
CA ARG A 326 -35.49 36.82 -114.46
C ARG A 326 -34.49 37.67 -115.24
N ILE A 327 -33.53 38.29 -114.55
CA ILE A 327 -32.39 38.98 -115.17
C ILE A 327 -31.60 37.98 -116.02
N ARG A 328 -31.26 36.81 -115.46
CA ARG A 328 -30.52 35.77 -116.19
C ARG A 328 -31.28 35.29 -117.43
N GLN A 329 -32.60 35.12 -117.32
CA GLN A 329 -33.44 34.73 -118.45
C GLN A 329 -33.49 35.82 -119.53
N TRP A 330 -33.53 37.10 -119.15
CA TRP A 330 -33.43 38.22 -120.09
C TRP A 330 -32.06 38.30 -120.75
N ASP A 331 -30.98 38.12 -119.99
CA ASP A 331 -29.62 38.08 -120.52
C ASP A 331 -29.45 36.93 -121.55
N ASP A 332 -30.00 35.75 -121.25
CA ASP A 332 -29.99 34.60 -122.16
C ASP A 332 -30.82 34.88 -123.43
N GLN A 333 -32.00 35.49 -123.30
CA GLN A 333 -32.86 35.87 -124.43
C GLN A 333 -32.20 36.95 -125.31
N GLU A 334 -31.60 37.98 -124.71
CA GLU A 334 -30.87 39.01 -125.43
C GLU A 334 -29.70 38.40 -126.21
N ALA A 335 -28.93 37.51 -125.57
CA ALA A 335 -27.84 36.80 -126.22
C ALA A 335 -28.32 35.97 -127.42
N GLN A 336 -29.47 35.30 -127.29
CA GLN A 336 -30.07 34.50 -128.36
C GLN A 336 -30.55 35.36 -129.54
N VAL A 337 -31.21 36.49 -129.28
CA VAL A 337 -31.62 37.45 -130.32
C VAL A 337 -30.41 38.09 -131.00
N ARG A 338 -29.39 38.48 -130.22
CA ARG A 338 -28.13 38.98 -130.79
C ARG A 338 -27.42 37.94 -131.67
N ALA A 339 -27.52 36.65 -131.35
CA ALA A 339 -26.97 35.59 -132.18
C ALA A 339 -27.76 35.42 -133.50
N LEU A 340 -29.09 35.43 -133.45
CA LEU A 340 -29.96 35.39 -134.63
C LEU A 340 -29.75 36.60 -135.57
N LEU A 341 -29.64 37.81 -135.03
CA LEU A 341 -29.35 39.02 -135.82
C LEU A 341 -27.94 39.04 -136.43
N LYS A 342 -27.04 38.17 -135.95
CA LYS A 342 -25.70 37.97 -136.52
C LYS A 342 -25.64 36.76 -137.46
N ASP A 343 -26.74 36.06 -137.68
CA ASP A 343 -26.78 34.91 -138.60
C ASP A 343 -26.52 35.40 -140.04
N PRO A 344 -25.40 34.98 -140.66
CA PRO A 344 -25.04 35.41 -142.01
C PRO A 344 -26.11 35.09 -143.06
N ALA A 345 -26.86 34.00 -142.89
CA ALA A 345 -27.91 33.62 -143.84
C ALA A 345 -29.11 34.59 -143.80
N LEU A 346 -29.47 35.08 -142.60
CA LEU A 346 -30.51 36.09 -142.43
C LEU A 346 -30.06 37.47 -142.92
N ILE A 347 -28.78 37.81 -142.74
CA ILE A 347 -28.19 39.05 -143.26
C ILE A 347 -28.14 39.03 -144.79
N GLU A 348 -27.71 37.92 -145.41
CA GLU A 348 -27.70 37.76 -146.88
C GLU A 348 -29.12 37.79 -147.46
N ALA A 349 -30.10 37.13 -146.82
CA ALA A 349 -31.50 37.16 -147.25
C ALA A 349 -32.11 38.56 -147.19
N ALA A 350 -31.76 39.37 -146.17
CA ALA A 350 -32.23 40.76 -146.05
C ALA A 350 -31.55 41.73 -147.03
N ALA A 351 -30.36 41.40 -147.54
CA ALA A 351 -29.60 42.20 -148.49
C ALA A 351 -29.90 41.85 -149.97
N ALA A 352 -30.54 40.71 -150.23
CA ALA A 352 -31.01 40.38 -151.56
C ALA A 352 -32.16 41.31 -152.00
N PRO A 353 -32.22 41.74 -153.27
CA PRO A 353 -33.35 42.51 -153.76
C PRO A 353 -34.64 41.72 -153.52
N ALA A 354 -35.68 42.42 -153.04
CA ALA A 354 -36.97 41.82 -152.78
C ALA A 354 -37.38 40.97 -153.98
N PRO A 355 -37.60 39.65 -153.80
CA PRO A 355 -37.95 38.79 -154.92
C PRO A 355 -39.20 39.37 -155.59
N ASP A 356 -39.17 39.46 -156.92
CA ASP A 356 -40.29 39.92 -157.73
C ASP A 356 -41.41 38.88 -157.62
N LEU A 357 -42.16 38.97 -156.51
CA LEU A 357 -43.29 38.12 -156.18
C LEU A 357 -44.31 38.10 -157.32
N PRO A 358 -44.66 39.23 -157.98
CA PRO A 358 -45.49 39.21 -159.18
C PRO A 358 -44.92 38.38 -160.34
N ALA A 359 -43.61 38.43 -160.60
CA ALA A 359 -42.98 37.60 -161.63
C ALA A 359 -42.86 36.13 -161.24
N LEU A 360 -42.59 35.82 -159.96
CA LEU A 360 -42.56 34.46 -159.43
C LEU A 360 -43.98 33.85 -159.37
N GLU A 361 -44.99 34.63 -159.02
CA GLU A 361 -46.40 34.25 -159.10
C GLU A 361 -46.88 34.10 -160.55
N ALA A 362 -46.34 34.86 -161.50
CA ALA A 362 -46.59 34.67 -162.93
C ALA A 362 -45.88 33.43 -163.48
N ALA A 363 -44.67 33.12 -163.01
CA ALA A 363 -43.93 31.90 -163.34
C ALA A 363 -44.57 30.65 -162.71
N VAL A 364 -45.08 30.75 -161.49
CA VAL A 364 -45.90 29.72 -160.84
C VAL A 364 -47.24 29.58 -161.56
N ARG A 365 -47.95 30.67 -161.92
CA ARG A 365 -49.18 30.59 -162.73
C ARG A 365 -48.95 30.03 -164.13
N ALA A 366 -47.81 30.30 -164.75
CA ALA A 366 -47.41 29.70 -166.03
C ALA A 366 -47.03 28.21 -165.87
N ALA A 367 -46.38 27.83 -164.77
CA ALA A 367 -46.08 26.44 -164.42
C ALA A 367 -47.32 25.64 -163.99
N GLU A 368 -48.27 26.28 -163.30
CA GLU A 368 -49.60 25.75 -162.95
C GLU A 368 -50.49 25.67 -164.19
N ALA A 369 -50.44 26.63 -165.13
CA ALA A 369 -51.12 26.54 -166.43
C ALA A 369 -50.53 25.44 -167.32
N ALA A 370 -49.19 25.29 -167.35
CA ALA A 370 -48.54 24.17 -168.02
C ALA A 370 -48.84 22.81 -167.34
N HIS A 371 -48.98 22.77 -166.01
CA HIS A 371 -49.45 21.60 -165.27
C HIS A 371 -50.94 21.29 -165.53
N THR A 372 -51.78 22.32 -165.67
CA THR A 372 -53.23 22.20 -165.94
C THR A 372 -53.52 21.84 -167.41
N GLU A 373 -52.73 22.31 -168.37
CA GLU A 373 -52.78 21.88 -169.79
C GLU A 373 -52.20 20.47 -169.97
N ALA A 374 -51.13 20.11 -169.27
CA ALA A 374 -50.65 18.72 -169.23
C ALA A 374 -51.63 17.76 -168.54
N ALA A 375 -52.48 18.27 -167.63
CA ALA A 375 -53.53 17.50 -166.95
C ALA A 375 -54.89 17.48 -167.68
N SER A 376 -55.09 18.27 -168.74
CA SER A 376 -56.30 18.25 -169.60
C SER A 376 -56.10 17.59 -170.96
N ALA A 377 -54.89 17.08 -171.22
CA ALA A 377 -54.59 16.08 -172.25
C ALA A 377 -54.67 14.63 -171.71
N ALA A 378 -55.38 14.39 -170.59
CA ALA A 378 -55.65 13.08 -170.00
C ALA A 378 -57.06 13.00 -169.40
#